data_AF-E3JRJ1-F1
#
_entry.id   AF-E3JRJ1-F1
#
_cell.length_a   1.000
_cell.length_b   1.000
_cell.length_c   1.000
_cell.angle_alpha   90.00
_cell.angle_beta   90.00
_cell.angle_gamma   90.00
#
_symmetry.space_group_name_H-M   'P 1'
#
loop_
_entity.id
_entity.type
_entity.pdbx_description
1 polymer ?
#
loop_
_entity_poly.entity_id
_entity_poly.type
_entity_poly.pdbx_seq_one_letter_code
_entity_poly.pdbx_strand_id
1 'polypeptide(L)'
;MERYGHTTTSPEDCLNRVLRLFFEDNNTSFKNLRCYNILIKCPKWCSYNDENSKKYQDSTTKKKRARSPSSDAPATTAPTLDAVSDFKANATDHSSLDCLIGNKKAKRLHHIEVNEQAWKQTIAEAHTLVANEQKRQNDIFNKEAQLLQMMAATGSANNDVMIMNQDLTNLDDDAREYFTLRRKQILASLRANSSSSS
;
A
#
# COMPACT_ATOMS: atom_id res chain seq x y z
N MET A 1 -30.87 -22.89 47.33
CA MET A 1 -29.92 -23.13 48.43
C MET A 1 -29.21 -24.44 48.11
N GLU A 2 -27.90 -24.59 47.98
CA GLU A 2 -26.74 -23.77 48.34
C GLU A 2 -25.63 -23.97 47.30
N ARG A 3 -24.77 -22.96 47.20
CA ARG A 3 -23.51 -22.95 46.46
C ARG A 3 -22.39 -23.55 47.32
N TYR A 4 -21.36 -24.11 46.68
CA TYR A 4 -19.92 -23.81 46.85
C TYR A 4 -18.97 -25.02 46.90
N GLY A 5 -17.99 -24.97 45.98
CA GLY A 5 -16.58 -25.37 46.16
C GLY A 5 -16.31 -26.88 46.22
N HIS A 6 -15.35 -27.45 45.50
CA HIS A 6 -14.00 -26.97 45.32
C HIS A 6 -13.40 -27.68 44.08
N THR A 7 -13.07 -26.95 43.01
CA THR A 7 -11.96 -27.38 42.16
C THR A 7 -10.76 -26.55 42.57
N THR A 8 -10.11 -26.97 43.66
CA THR A 8 -8.69 -26.70 43.83
C THR A 8 -8.03 -27.26 42.59
N THR A 9 -7.77 -26.40 41.61
CA THR A 9 -7.21 -26.80 40.33
C THR A 9 -5.75 -27.04 40.61
N SER A 10 -5.39 -28.29 40.91
CA SER A 10 -4.01 -28.64 41.23
C SER A 10 -3.13 -28.29 40.02
N PRO A 11 -1.91 -27.76 40.22
CA PRO A 11 -0.99 -27.49 39.11
C PRO A 11 -0.79 -28.70 38.19
N GLU A 12 -0.86 -29.90 38.75
CA GLU A 12 -0.81 -31.19 38.06
C GLU A 12 -2.04 -31.40 37.17
N ASP A 13 -3.24 -31.00 37.61
CA ASP A 13 -4.47 -31.12 36.82
C ASP A 13 -4.45 -30.17 35.61
N CYS A 14 -3.87 -28.98 35.78
CA CYS A 14 -3.65 -28.05 34.68
C CYS A 14 -2.67 -28.60 33.66
N LEU A 15 -1.52 -29.14 34.10
CA LEU A 15 -0.52 -29.73 33.21
C LEU A 15 -1.10 -30.92 32.43
N ASN A 16 -1.84 -31.81 33.11
CA ASN A 16 -2.48 -32.95 32.47
C ASN A 16 -3.53 -32.53 31.44
N ARG A 17 -4.30 -31.47 31.71
CA ARG A 17 -5.25 -30.91 30.76
C ARG A 17 -4.56 -30.36 29.51
N VAL A 18 -3.46 -29.61 29.69
CA VAL A 18 -2.69 -29.05 28.57
C VAL A 18 -2.06 -30.14 27.73
N LEU A 19 -1.50 -31.20 28.35
CA LEU A 19 -0.92 -32.33 27.63
C LEU A 19 -1.97 -33.09 26.81
N ARG A 20 -3.21 -33.21 27.30
CA ARG A 20 -4.31 -33.81 26.57
C ARG A 20 -4.69 -32.99 25.33
N LEU A 21 -4.85 -31.67 25.49
CA LEU A 21 -5.12 -30.77 24.37
C LEU A 21 -4.02 -30.82 23.31
N PHE A 22 -2.76 -30.84 23.74
CA PHE A 22 -1.63 -30.97 22.82
C PHE A 22 -1.69 -32.26 21.99
N PHE A 23 -2.05 -33.38 22.62
CA PHE A 23 -2.21 -34.66 21.94
C PHE A 23 -3.37 -34.63 20.94
N GLU A 24 -4.51 -34.03 21.31
CA GLU A 24 -5.67 -33.87 20.41
C GLU A 24 -5.31 -33.02 19.17
N ASP A 25 -4.56 -31.93 19.35
CA ASP A 25 -4.22 -31.00 18.27
C ASP A 25 -3.12 -31.56 17.32
N ASN A 26 -2.16 -32.30 17.87
CA ASN A 26 -0.96 -32.71 17.13
C ASN A 26 -0.89 -34.22 16.86
N ASN A 27 -1.89 -34.98 17.31
CA ASN A 27 -1.99 -36.43 17.29
C ASN A 27 -0.70 -37.16 17.74
N THR A 28 0.08 -36.52 18.63
CA THR A 28 1.38 -37.00 19.10
C THR A 28 1.60 -36.63 20.55
N SER A 29 2.29 -37.49 21.30
CA SER A 29 2.61 -37.22 22.70
C SER A 29 3.75 -36.22 22.84
N PHE A 30 3.70 -35.40 23.90
CA PHE A 30 4.74 -34.43 24.18
C PHE A 30 6.05 -35.13 24.55
N LYS A 31 7.02 -35.12 23.63
CA LYS A 31 8.28 -35.89 23.75
C LYS A 31 9.20 -35.42 24.88
N ASN A 32 9.08 -34.17 25.30
CA ASN A 32 10.03 -33.52 26.24
C ASN A 32 9.52 -33.45 27.68
N LEU A 33 8.50 -34.23 28.05
CA LEU A 33 7.95 -34.22 29.40
C LEU A 33 9.00 -34.58 30.47
N ARG A 34 9.94 -35.48 30.13
CA ARG A 34 11.06 -35.85 31.01
C ARG A 34 11.98 -34.66 31.30
N CYS A 35 12.27 -33.85 30.29
CA CYS A 35 13.11 -32.65 30.44
C CYS A 35 12.45 -31.63 31.37
N TYR A 36 11.14 -31.43 31.21
CA TYR A 36 10.36 -30.56 32.10
C TYR A 36 10.42 -31.04 33.57
N ASN A 37 10.20 -32.33 33.81
CA ASN A 37 10.24 -32.91 35.16
C ASN A 37 11.61 -32.82 35.84
N ILE A 38 12.68 -32.74 35.06
CA ILE A 38 14.05 -32.52 35.57
C ILE A 38 14.25 -31.04 35.89
N LEU A 39 13.82 -30.15 34.99
CA LEU A 39 14.00 -28.70 35.14
C LEU A 39 13.22 -28.15 36.34
N ILE A 40 11.98 -28.61 36.57
CA ILE A 40 11.16 -28.15 37.70
C ILE A 40 11.73 -28.54 39.06
N LYS A 41 12.62 -29.55 39.11
CA LYS A 41 13.32 -29.94 40.33
C LYS A 41 14.64 -29.20 40.52
N CYS A 42 15.12 -28.47 39.51
CA CYS A 42 16.37 -27.73 39.59
C CYS A 42 16.13 -26.35 40.24
N PRO A 43 16.69 -26.07 41.43
CA PRO A 43 16.43 -24.81 42.15
C PRO A 43 16.82 -23.57 41.33
N LYS A 44 17.93 -23.65 40.59
CA LYS A 44 18.42 -22.57 39.74
C LYS A 44 17.44 -22.22 38.61
N TRP A 45 16.80 -23.24 38.02
CA TRP A 45 15.79 -23.04 36.98
C TRP A 45 14.53 -22.39 37.55
N CYS A 46 14.08 -22.84 38.72
CA CYS A 46 12.94 -22.23 39.41
C CYS A 46 13.18 -20.76 39.72
N SER A 47 14.34 -20.42 40.31
CA SER A 47 14.72 -19.02 40.59
C SER A 47 14.79 -18.16 39.33
N TYR A 48 15.37 -18.69 38.23
CA TYR A 48 15.40 -17.99 36.95
C TYR A 48 13.98 -17.71 36.41
N ASN A 49 13.09 -18.70 36.49
CA ASN A 49 11.72 -18.57 36.02
C ASN A 49 10.93 -17.54 36.86
N ASP A 50 11.14 -17.51 38.17
CA ASP A 50 10.55 -16.54 39.09
C ASP A 50 11.01 -15.12 38.78
N GLU A 51 12.32 -14.90 38.61
CA GLU A 51 12.88 -13.60 38.22
C GLU A 51 12.37 -13.13 36.86
N ASN A 52 12.25 -14.04 35.90
CA ASN A 52 11.74 -13.73 34.57
C ASN A 52 10.25 -13.35 34.63
N SER A 53 9.44 -14.07 35.41
CA SER A 53 8.02 -13.77 35.58
C SER A 53 7.78 -12.38 36.17
N LYS A 54 8.61 -11.95 37.13
CA LYS A 54 8.56 -10.61 37.74
C LYS A 54 8.86 -9.51 36.71
N LYS A 55 9.88 -9.71 35.85
CA LYS A 55 10.22 -8.76 34.77
C LYS A 55 9.06 -8.55 33.79
N TYR A 56 8.30 -9.60 33.49
CA TYR A 56 7.11 -9.47 32.62
C TYR A 56 5.96 -8.72 33.31
N GLN A 57 5.71 -8.92 34.61
CA GLN A 57 4.68 -8.17 35.33
C GLN A 57 5.04 -6.69 35.54
N ASP A 58 6.31 -6.36 35.77
CA ASP A 58 6.76 -4.96 35.87
C ASP A 58 6.70 -4.23 34.53
N SER A 59 6.77 -4.96 33.40
CA SER A 59 6.65 -4.38 32.06
C SER A 59 5.21 -4.06 31.65
N THR A 60 4.22 -4.79 32.17
CA THR A 60 2.80 -4.57 31.86
C THR A 60 2.14 -3.51 32.72
N THR A 61 2.67 -3.24 33.92
CA THR A 61 2.16 -2.19 34.83
C THR A 61 2.65 -0.77 34.46
N LYS A 62 3.65 -0.63 33.57
CA LYS A 62 4.18 0.68 33.12
C LYS A 62 3.55 1.26 31.84
N LYS A 63 2.61 0.57 31.18
CA LYS A 63 1.88 1.15 30.02
C LYS A 63 0.51 1.70 30.43
N LYS A 64 0.50 2.90 31.02
CA LYS A 64 -0.70 3.75 31.08
C LYS A 64 -0.84 4.56 29.79
N ARG A 65 -2.11 4.60 29.34
CA ARG A 65 -2.81 5.71 28.67
C ARG A 65 -2.80 5.74 27.13
N ALA A 66 -4.02 5.63 26.61
CA ALA A 66 -4.38 5.67 25.19
C ALA A 66 -4.31 7.08 24.59
N ARG A 67 -3.92 7.17 23.31
CA ARG A 67 -4.47 8.10 22.32
C ARG A 67 -4.07 7.69 20.90
N SER A 68 -5.05 7.59 20.01
CA SER A 68 -4.89 7.64 18.55
C SER A 68 -5.78 8.80 18.05
N PRO A 69 -5.76 9.21 16.77
CA PRO A 69 -4.66 9.35 15.80
C PRO A 69 -4.67 10.77 15.13
N SER A 70 -3.58 11.28 14.54
CA SER A 70 -3.65 12.25 13.41
C SER A 70 -2.28 12.58 12.78
N SER A 71 -2.32 12.83 11.48
CA SER A 71 -1.26 13.21 10.51
C SER A 71 -0.43 14.44 10.90
N ASP A 72 0.90 14.38 10.72
CA ASP A 72 1.66 15.16 9.74
C ASP A 72 3.18 15.01 9.96
N ALA A 73 3.94 14.95 8.87
CA ALA A 73 5.41 15.03 8.82
C ALA A 73 5.82 16.43 8.30
N PRO A 74 7.11 16.77 8.13
CA PRO A 74 8.35 16.38 8.82
C PRO A 74 9.14 17.64 9.29
N ALA A 75 10.20 17.48 10.12
CA ALA A 75 11.39 18.35 10.01
C ALA A 75 12.59 17.82 10.82
N THR A 76 13.70 17.71 10.10
CA THR A 76 15.08 17.52 10.52
C THR A 76 15.56 18.53 11.57
N THR A 77 16.28 18.08 12.60
CA THR A 77 17.40 18.84 13.22
C THR A 77 18.28 17.89 14.05
N ALA A 78 19.60 18.02 13.85
CA ALA A 78 20.65 17.23 14.50
C ALA A 78 20.76 17.51 16.01
N PRO A 79 21.27 16.57 16.83
CA PRO A 79 21.75 16.89 18.16
C PRO A 79 23.29 16.99 18.18
N THR A 80 23.78 18.17 18.52
CA THR A 80 25.10 18.34 19.16
C THR A 80 24.82 18.57 20.65
N LEU A 81 25.47 17.82 21.54
CA LEU A 81 25.95 18.27 22.85
C LEU A 81 26.72 17.13 23.54
N ASP A 82 28.03 17.33 23.62
CA ASP A 82 28.93 16.71 24.59
C ASP A 82 28.56 17.07 26.03
N ALA A 83 28.70 16.11 26.96
CA ALA A 83 29.31 16.33 28.29
C ALA A 83 29.36 15.02 29.12
N VAL A 84 30.56 14.44 29.17
CA VAL A 84 31.28 13.87 30.32
C VAL A 84 30.46 13.35 31.52
N SER A 85 30.65 12.08 31.85
CA SER A 85 30.84 11.67 33.25
C SER A 85 31.65 10.37 33.33
N ASP A 86 32.85 10.50 33.88
CA ASP A 86 33.81 9.47 34.24
C ASP A 86 33.20 8.40 35.15
N PHE A 87 33.26 7.13 34.74
CA PHE A 87 33.37 6.03 35.69
C PHE A 87 34.34 4.97 35.19
N LYS A 88 35.56 5.10 35.69
CA LYS A 88 36.68 4.17 35.57
C LYS A 88 36.39 2.87 36.32
N ALA A 89 36.27 1.76 35.61
CA ALA A 89 36.44 0.42 36.19
C ALA A 89 37.02 -0.57 35.16
N ASN A 90 38.29 -0.91 35.38
CA ASN A 90 39.03 -2.11 34.97
C ASN A 90 38.73 -2.81 33.64
N ALA A 91 39.71 -2.67 32.74
CA ALA A 91 40.44 -3.75 32.07
C ALA A 91 39.76 -5.13 32.06
N THR A 92 39.29 -5.53 30.89
CA THR A 92 39.70 -6.79 30.25
C THR A 92 39.51 -6.57 28.75
N ASP A 93 40.61 -6.64 27.99
CA ASP A 93 40.61 -6.69 26.53
C ASP A 93 39.74 -7.86 26.06
N HIS A 94 38.46 -7.59 25.87
CA HIS A 94 37.66 -8.42 24.99
C HIS A 94 38.09 -8.04 23.59
N SER A 95 39.07 -8.82 23.10
CA SER A 95 39.24 -9.13 21.68
C SER A 95 37.92 -8.85 20.97
N SER A 96 37.96 -7.87 20.08
CA SER A 96 36.96 -7.66 19.04
C SER A 96 36.94 -8.94 18.22
N LEU A 97 36.28 -9.97 18.75
CA LEU A 97 35.69 -11.03 18.00
C LEU A 97 34.61 -10.33 17.18
N ASP A 98 35.09 -9.83 16.04
CA ASP A 98 34.35 -9.77 14.80
C ASP A 98 33.70 -11.15 14.64
N CYS A 99 32.54 -11.30 15.29
CA CYS A 99 31.80 -12.54 15.27
C CYS A 99 31.33 -12.65 13.83
N LEU A 100 32.10 -13.41 13.04
CA LEU A 100 31.73 -13.95 11.75
C LEU A 100 30.22 -14.10 11.74
N ILE A 101 29.55 -13.26 10.95
CA ILE A 101 28.10 -13.19 10.91
C ILE A 101 27.61 -14.63 10.79
N GLY A 102 27.06 -15.16 11.89
CA GLY A 102 26.72 -16.58 11.94
C GLY A 102 25.76 -16.86 10.80
N ASN A 103 25.93 -17.97 10.07
CA ASN A 103 25.24 -18.31 8.81
C ASN A 103 23.73 -18.01 8.80
N LYS A 104 23.06 -17.98 9.96
CA LYS A 104 21.66 -17.59 10.16
C LYS A 104 21.36 -16.09 9.91
N LYS A 105 22.27 -15.16 10.23
CA LYS A 105 22.13 -13.72 9.93
C LYS A 105 22.36 -13.44 8.44
N ALA A 106 23.41 -14.04 7.84
CA ALA A 106 23.70 -13.90 6.40
C ALA A 106 22.51 -14.37 5.53
N LYS A 107 21.94 -15.55 5.84
CA LYS A 107 20.76 -16.07 5.13
C LYS A 107 19.54 -15.14 5.21
N ARG A 108 19.33 -14.46 6.33
CA ARG A 108 18.21 -13.51 6.47
C ARG A 108 18.43 -12.24 5.66
N LEU A 109 19.64 -11.69 5.65
CA LEU A 109 19.95 -10.51 4.85
C LEU A 109 19.77 -10.79 3.36
N HIS A 110 20.27 -11.92 2.86
CA HIS A 110 20.06 -12.33 1.47
C HIS A 110 18.57 -12.51 1.14
N HIS A 111 17.78 -13.12 2.04
CA HIS A 111 16.34 -13.27 1.80
C HIS A 111 15.62 -11.91 1.76
N ILE A 112 16.01 -10.97 2.62
CA ILE A 112 15.47 -9.61 2.60
C ILE A 112 15.85 -8.91 1.29
N GLU A 113 17.11 -8.98 0.86
CA GLU A 113 17.59 -8.35 -0.37
C GLU A 113 16.91 -8.91 -1.63
N VAL A 114 16.74 -10.24 -1.72
CA VAL A 114 16.01 -10.87 -2.83
C VAL A 114 14.55 -10.40 -2.86
N ASN A 115 13.88 -10.38 -1.70
CA ASN A 115 12.53 -9.85 -1.63
C ASN A 115 12.50 -8.35 -1.96
N GLU A 116 13.56 -7.62 -1.58
CA GLU A 116 13.70 -6.20 -1.85
C GLU A 116 13.75 -5.92 -3.36
N GLN A 117 14.57 -6.69 -4.05
CA GLN A 117 14.72 -6.61 -5.49
C GLN A 117 13.44 -7.02 -6.22
N ALA A 118 12.77 -8.08 -5.76
CA ALA A 118 11.52 -8.52 -6.34
C ALA A 118 10.43 -7.44 -6.28
N TRP A 119 10.24 -6.78 -5.13
CA TRP A 119 9.25 -5.70 -5.05
C TRP A 119 9.62 -4.50 -5.92
N LYS A 120 10.90 -4.12 -5.98
CA LYS A 120 11.36 -3.03 -6.85
C LYS A 120 11.04 -3.31 -8.31
N GLN A 121 11.27 -4.55 -8.76
CA GLN A 121 10.94 -4.97 -10.11
C GLN A 121 9.43 -4.89 -10.36
N THR A 122 8.60 -5.42 -9.46
CA THR A 122 7.14 -5.35 -9.61
C THR A 122 6.63 -3.91 -9.68
N ILE A 123 7.18 -3.00 -8.86
CA ILE A 123 6.80 -1.58 -8.92
C ILE A 123 7.24 -0.94 -10.24
N ALA A 124 8.47 -1.22 -10.70
CA ALA A 124 8.95 -0.72 -11.97
C ALA A 124 8.08 -1.19 -13.14
N GLU A 125 7.73 -2.48 -13.17
CA GLU A 125 6.83 -3.06 -14.16
C GLU A 125 5.45 -2.38 -14.11
N ALA A 126 4.87 -2.20 -12.92
CA ALA A 126 3.61 -1.49 -12.76
C ALA A 126 3.66 -0.05 -13.31
N HIS A 127 4.72 0.70 -13.04
CA HIS A 127 4.89 2.04 -13.60
C HIS A 127 5.01 2.04 -15.12
N THR A 128 5.74 1.07 -15.71
CA THR A 128 5.83 0.96 -17.18
C THR A 128 4.48 0.64 -17.81
N LEU A 129 3.68 -0.23 -17.19
CA LEU A 129 2.33 -0.54 -17.65
C LEU A 129 1.43 0.69 -17.61
N VAL A 130 1.45 1.46 -16.52
CA VAL A 130 0.67 2.69 -16.39
C VAL A 130 1.09 3.72 -17.43
N ALA A 131 2.39 3.91 -17.66
CA ALA A 131 2.89 4.85 -18.65
C ALA A 131 2.47 4.45 -20.09
N ASN A 132 2.56 3.16 -20.42
CA ASN A 132 2.14 2.64 -21.71
C ASN A 132 0.63 2.79 -21.94
N GLU A 133 -0.17 2.48 -20.91
CA GLU A 133 -1.61 2.65 -20.98
C GLU A 133 -2.00 4.13 -21.11
N GLN A 134 -1.36 5.03 -20.36
CA GLN A 134 -1.59 6.47 -20.49
C GLN A 134 -1.27 6.97 -21.89
N LYS A 135 -0.18 6.50 -22.50
CA LYS A 135 0.18 6.82 -23.88
C LYS A 135 -0.91 6.34 -24.86
N ARG A 136 -1.36 5.09 -24.70
CA ARG A 136 -2.43 4.51 -25.51
C ARG A 136 -3.73 5.32 -25.41
N GLN A 137 -4.11 5.74 -24.21
CA GLN A 137 -5.29 6.56 -23.97
C GLN A 137 -5.16 7.94 -24.62
N ASN A 138 -3.99 8.58 -24.52
CA ASN A 138 -3.74 9.86 -25.19
C ASN A 138 -3.87 9.72 -26.72
N ASP A 139 -3.32 8.66 -27.31
CA ASP A 139 -3.46 8.37 -28.74
C ASP A 139 -4.92 8.18 -29.15
N ILE A 140 -5.74 7.56 -28.30
CA ILE A 140 -7.19 7.41 -28.52
C ILE A 140 -7.88 8.78 -28.47
N PHE A 141 -7.64 9.58 -27.45
CA PHE A 141 -8.25 10.91 -27.33
C PHE A 141 -7.89 11.81 -28.51
N ASN A 142 -6.66 11.75 -29.01
CA ASN A 142 -6.25 12.51 -30.20
C ASN A 142 -7.04 12.08 -31.44
N LYS A 143 -7.26 10.78 -31.63
CA LYS A 143 -8.08 10.26 -32.74
C LYS A 143 -9.55 10.66 -32.59
N GLU A 144 -10.11 10.55 -31.40
CA GLU A 144 -11.49 10.96 -31.13
C GLU A 144 -11.69 12.45 -31.37
N ALA A 145 -10.75 13.29 -30.95
CA ALA A 145 -10.79 14.72 -31.22
C ALA A 145 -10.78 15.03 -32.73
N GLN A 146 -9.94 14.35 -33.50
CA GLN A 146 -9.90 14.49 -34.96
C GLN A 146 -11.21 14.03 -35.61
N LEU A 147 -11.75 12.88 -35.18
CA LEU A 147 -13.04 12.38 -35.67
C LEU A 147 -14.17 13.37 -35.36
N LEU A 148 -14.20 13.94 -34.15
CA LEU A 148 -15.19 14.94 -33.77
C LEU A 148 -15.09 16.20 -34.63
N GLN A 149 -13.86 16.66 -34.92
CA GLN A 149 -13.64 17.80 -35.81
C GLN A 149 -14.12 17.51 -37.24
N MET A 150 -13.86 16.31 -37.76
CA MET A 150 -14.34 15.88 -39.08
C MET A 150 -15.87 15.77 -39.12
N MET A 151 -16.50 15.23 -38.08
CA MET A 151 -17.96 15.17 -37.98
C MET A 151 -18.58 16.56 -37.92
N ALA A 152 -17.99 17.49 -37.17
CA ALA A 152 -18.44 18.88 -37.11
C ALA A 152 -18.32 19.58 -38.48
N ALA A 153 -17.20 19.41 -39.18
CA ALA A 153 -16.99 19.95 -40.52
C ALA A 153 -17.99 19.35 -41.53
N THR A 154 -18.20 18.03 -41.48
CA THR A 154 -19.18 17.34 -42.33
C THR A 154 -20.60 17.81 -42.02
N GLY A 155 -20.94 17.99 -40.75
CA GLY A 155 -22.24 18.52 -40.31
C GLY A 155 -22.49 19.94 -40.82
N SER A 156 -21.48 20.81 -40.75
CA SER A 156 -21.56 22.17 -41.32
C SER A 156 -21.77 22.13 -42.83
N ALA A 157 -21.00 21.32 -43.56
CA ALA A 157 -21.14 21.18 -45.01
C ALA A 157 -22.52 20.64 -45.40
N ASN A 158 -23.04 19.65 -44.66
CA ASN A 158 -24.39 19.13 -44.90
C ASN A 158 -25.47 20.19 -44.63
N ASN A 159 -25.30 21.01 -43.59
CA ASN A 159 -26.21 22.12 -43.32
C ASN A 159 -26.19 23.15 -44.45
N ASP A 160 -25.02 23.51 -44.96
CA ASP A 160 -24.87 24.40 -46.11
C ASP A 160 -25.57 23.84 -47.35
N VAL A 161 -25.40 22.54 -47.64
CA VAL A 161 -26.10 21.85 -48.74
C VAL A 161 -27.62 21.89 -48.55
N MET A 162 -28.11 21.65 -47.33
CA MET A 162 -29.54 21.73 -47.01
C MET A 162 -30.09 23.15 -47.26
N ILE A 163 -29.38 24.18 -46.80
CA ILE A 163 -29.74 25.60 -47.03
C ILE A 163 -29.74 25.93 -48.53
N MET A 164 -28.76 25.45 -49.29
CA MET A 164 -28.69 25.65 -50.74
C MET A 164 -29.85 24.98 -51.50
N ASN A 165 -30.31 23.83 -51.03
CA ASN A 165 -31.35 23.03 -51.69
C ASN A 165 -32.79 23.34 -51.21
N GLN A 166 -32.97 24.16 -50.18
CA GLN A 166 -34.29 24.52 -49.66
C GLN A 166 -35.20 25.13 -50.75
N ASP A 167 -36.45 24.68 -50.87
CA ASP A 167 -37.42 25.34 -51.75
C ASP A 167 -37.92 26.64 -51.11
N LEU A 168 -37.96 27.72 -51.91
CA LEU A 168 -38.36 29.06 -51.48
C LEU A 168 -39.80 29.42 -51.91
N THR A 169 -40.46 28.61 -52.73
CA THR A 169 -41.74 28.96 -53.35
C THR A 169 -42.90 29.12 -52.37
N ASN A 170 -42.88 28.36 -51.25
CA ASN A 170 -43.96 28.31 -50.26
C ASN A 170 -43.56 28.92 -48.89
N LEU A 171 -42.54 29.78 -48.87
CA LEU A 171 -42.07 30.45 -47.66
C LEU A 171 -42.58 31.90 -47.58
N ASP A 172 -42.74 32.40 -46.36
CA ASP A 172 -42.99 33.81 -46.07
C ASP A 172 -41.81 34.71 -46.49
N ASP A 173 -42.06 36.02 -46.57
CA ASP A 173 -41.08 37.00 -47.10
C ASP A 173 -39.77 37.01 -46.31
N ASP A 174 -39.87 36.98 -44.98
CA ASP A 174 -38.73 37.01 -44.06
C ASP A 174 -37.88 35.74 -44.19
N ALA A 175 -38.52 34.56 -44.24
CA ALA A 175 -37.81 33.30 -44.44
C ALA A 175 -37.12 33.24 -45.81
N ARG A 176 -37.77 33.70 -46.89
CA ARG A 176 -37.14 33.76 -48.22
C ARG A 176 -35.92 34.67 -48.23
N GLU A 177 -36.00 35.83 -47.58
CA GLU A 177 -34.86 36.74 -47.45
C GLU A 177 -33.71 36.08 -46.67
N TYR A 178 -34.00 35.44 -45.54
CA TYR A 178 -33.02 34.71 -44.73
C TYR A 178 -32.25 33.66 -45.54
N PHE A 179 -32.94 32.77 -46.24
CA PHE A 179 -32.29 31.73 -47.03
C PHE A 179 -31.48 32.33 -48.20
N THR A 180 -32.01 33.38 -48.84
CA THR A 180 -31.30 34.07 -49.92
C THR A 180 -29.99 34.69 -49.42
N LEU A 181 -30.03 35.36 -48.28
CA LEU A 181 -28.86 35.96 -47.66
C LEU A 181 -27.84 34.88 -47.24
N ARG A 182 -28.29 33.80 -46.61
CA ARG A 182 -27.39 32.71 -46.20
C ARG A 182 -26.73 32.01 -47.38
N ARG A 183 -27.45 31.75 -48.48
CA ARG A 183 -26.85 31.18 -49.71
C ARG A 183 -25.74 32.06 -50.26
N LYS A 184 -25.97 33.39 -50.33
CA LYS A 184 -24.95 34.35 -50.78
C LYS A 184 -23.70 34.29 -49.89
N GLN A 185 -23.90 34.18 -48.57
CA GLN A 185 -22.78 34.06 -47.63
C GLN A 185 -22.01 32.76 -47.80
N ILE A 186 -22.70 31.62 -47.94
CA ILE A 186 -22.04 30.32 -48.19
C ILE A 186 -21.21 30.38 -49.48
N LEU A 187 -21.76 30.92 -50.58
CA LEU A 187 -21.02 31.10 -51.84
C LEU A 187 -19.81 32.02 -51.69
N ALA A 188 -19.92 33.09 -50.92
CA ALA A 188 -18.80 34.01 -50.66
C ALA A 188 -17.67 33.31 -49.89
N SER A 189 -18.00 32.56 -48.83
CA SER A 189 -17.04 31.77 -48.06
C SER A 189 -16.35 30.70 -48.92
N LEU A 190 -17.10 29.99 -49.77
CA LEU A 190 -16.53 28.99 -50.68
C LEU A 190 -15.55 29.61 -51.70
N ARG A 191 -15.90 30.78 -52.25
CA ARG A 191 -15.00 31.52 -53.15
C ARG A 191 -13.73 31.97 -52.43
N ALA A 192 -13.84 32.51 -51.21
CA ALA A 192 -12.69 32.92 -50.41
C ALA A 192 -11.73 31.75 -50.14
N ASN A 193 -12.28 30.60 -49.71
CA ASN A 193 -11.48 29.38 -49.46
C ASN A 193 -10.83 28.83 -50.74
N SER A 194 -11.50 28.95 -51.89
CA SER A 194 -10.91 28.55 -53.18
C SER A 194 -9.75 29.45 -53.60
N SER A 195 -9.85 30.76 -53.34
CA SER A 195 -8.80 31.73 -53.66
C SER A 195 -7.60 31.66 -52.71
N SER A 196 -7.78 31.21 -51.47
CA SER A 196 -6.69 31.03 -50.51
C SER A 196 -5.90 29.73 -50.72
N SER A 197 -6.42 28.81 -51.53
CA SER A 197 -5.82 27.49 -51.79
C SER A 197 -5.13 27.41 -53.15
N SER A 198 -5.13 28.50 -53.92
CA SER A 198 -4.38 28.66 -55.19
C SER A 198 -3.11 29.47 -54.95
#